data_AF-A0A1H7X1Y3-F1
#
_entry.id   AF-A0A1H7X1Y3-F1
#
_cell.length_a   1.000
_cell.length_b   1.000
_cell.length_c   1.000
_cell.angle_alpha   90.00
_cell.angle_beta   90.00
_cell.angle_gamma   90.00
#
_symmetry.space_group_name_H-M   'P 1'
#
loop_
_entity.id
_entity.type
_entity.pdbx_description
1 polymer ?
#
loop_
_entity_poly.entity_id
_entity_poly.type
_entity_poly.pdbx_seq_one_letter_code
_entity_poly.pdbx_strand_id
1 'polypeptide(L)'
;MNYIKHLTAFYEKVAQDNTLNPSHISLYLALFQFWNFSRFRNPVSISRDEVMRISKIRSKATYHKCLKNLHSSGYIDYQPSYNPFQGSQVVMVDFGGELKVGQQQRNK
;
A
#
# COMPACT_ATOMS: atom_id res chain seq x y z
N MET A 1 15.02 0.45 -2.01
CA MET A 1 14.18 0.01 -0.88
C MET A 1 14.94 -1.00 -0.03
N ASN A 2 15.02 -0.81 1.28
CA ASN A 2 15.47 -1.86 2.19
C ASN A 2 14.23 -2.59 2.75
N TYR A 3 14.00 -3.82 2.29
CA TYR A 3 12.79 -4.60 2.60
C TYR A 3 12.59 -4.81 4.11
N ILE A 4 13.68 -5.12 4.83
CA ILE A 4 13.63 -5.38 6.28
C ILE A 4 13.32 -4.09 7.03
N LYS A 5 14.05 -3.01 6.75
CA LYS A 5 13.79 -1.69 7.39
C LYS A 5 12.37 -1.20 7.13
N HIS A 6 11.87 -1.35 5.91
CA HIS A 6 10.51 -1.00 5.55
C HIS A 6 9.46 -1.79 6.33
N LEU A 7 9.63 -3.11 6.45
CA LEU A 7 8.71 -3.93 7.24
C LEU A 7 8.75 -3.59 8.73
N THR A 8 9.93 -3.36 9.30
CA THR A 8 10.07 -2.91 10.68
C THR A 8 9.31 -1.60 10.91
N ALA A 9 9.57 -0.58 10.08
CA ALA A 9 8.90 0.72 10.20
C ALA A 9 7.38 0.63 9.96
N PHE A 10 6.94 -0.24 9.03
CA PHE A 10 5.52 -0.52 8.84
C PHE A 10 4.88 -1.06 10.13
N TYR A 11 5.49 -2.07 10.77
CA TYR A 11 4.93 -2.64 12.00
C TYR A 11 4.96 -1.67 13.18
N GLU A 12 5.99 -0.81 13.29
CA GLU A 12 6.03 0.27 14.28
C GLU A 12 4.87 1.25 14.11
N LYS A 13 4.57 1.65 12.86
CA LYS A 13 3.44 2.51 12.53
C LYS A 13 2.10 1.82 12.82
N VAL A 14 1.93 0.55 12.41
CA VAL A 14 0.71 -0.23 12.65
C VAL A 14 0.45 -0.44 14.14
N ALA A 15 1.49 -0.67 14.96
CA ALA A 15 1.33 -0.86 16.40
C ALA A 15 0.74 0.36 17.11
N GLN A 16 0.90 1.55 16.53
CA GLN A 16 0.34 2.81 17.05
C GLN A 16 -1.02 3.15 16.42
N ASP A 17 -1.40 2.50 15.31
CA ASP A 17 -2.63 2.76 14.57
C ASP A 17 -3.74 1.76 14.95
N ASN A 18 -4.58 2.18 15.90
CA ASN A 18 -5.73 1.40 16.37
C ASN A 18 -6.89 1.32 15.35
N THR A 19 -6.81 2.01 14.22
CA THR A 19 -7.85 1.97 13.18
C THR A 19 -7.72 0.76 12.27
N LEU A 20 -6.54 0.13 12.24
CA LEU A 20 -6.28 -1.05 11.42
C LEU A 20 -6.62 -2.33 12.16
N ASN A 21 -7.03 -3.33 11.39
CA ASN A 21 -7.33 -4.68 11.87
C ASN A 21 -6.52 -5.70 11.04
N PRO A 22 -6.54 -7.00 11.39
CA PRO A 22 -5.75 -8.02 10.69
C PRO A 22 -6.00 -8.08 9.17
N SER A 23 -7.21 -7.77 8.69
CA SER A 23 -7.48 -7.73 7.25
C SER A 23 -6.76 -6.58 6.55
N HIS A 24 -6.58 -5.43 7.20
CA HIS A 24 -5.77 -4.34 6.66
C HIS A 24 -4.31 -4.75 6.53
N ILE A 25 -3.76 -5.38 7.57
CA ILE A 25 -2.37 -5.85 7.59
C ILE A 25 -2.15 -6.88 6.47
N SER A 26 -3.05 -7.87 6.35
CA SER A 26 -2.99 -8.87 5.30
C SER A 26 -3.08 -8.27 3.89
N LEU A 27 -3.97 -7.29 3.69
CA LEU A 27 -4.10 -6.57 2.42
C LEU A 27 -2.83 -5.78 2.09
N TYR A 28 -2.28 -5.05 3.05
CA TYR A 28 -1.05 -4.30 2.87
C TYR A 28 0.12 -5.22 2.49
N LEU A 29 0.30 -6.35 3.18
CA LEU A 29 1.37 -7.30 2.86
C LEU A 29 1.21 -7.91 1.46
N ALA A 30 -0.03 -8.17 1.02
CA ALA A 30 -0.27 -8.61 -0.35
C ALA A 30 0.17 -7.54 -1.37
N LEU A 31 -0.23 -6.27 -1.18
CA LEU A 31 0.18 -5.15 -2.03
C LEU A 31 1.71 -4.94 -2.01
N PHE A 32 2.32 -5.03 -0.83
CA PHE A 32 3.76 -4.96 -0.64
C PHE A 32 4.51 -6.06 -1.40
N GLN A 33 3.96 -7.27 -1.46
CA GLN A 33 4.53 -8.35 -2.26
C GLN A 33 4.52 -8.04 -3.76
N PHE A 34 3.46 -7.44 -4.29
CA PHE A 34 3.44 -6.97 -5.69
C PHE A 34 4.47 -5.86 -5.94
N TRP A 35 4.64 -4.95 -4.98
CA TRP A 35 5.68 -3.91 -5.07
C TRP A 35 7.09 -4.50 -5.04
N ASN A 36 7.34 -5.50 -4.19
CA ASN A 36 8.60 -6.24 -4.18
C ASN A 36 8.87 -6.94 -5.53
N PHE A 37 7.86 -7.63 -6.09
CA PHE A 37 7.98 -8.29 -7.40
C PHE A 37 8.25 -7.31 -8.54
N SER A 38 7.70 -6.09 -8.47
CA SER A 38 7.98 -5.00 -9.41
C SER A 38 9.28 -4.24 -9.12
N ARG A 39 10.17 -4.80 -8.27
CA ARG A 39 11.45 -4.21 -7.86
C ARG A 39 11.28 -2.83 -7.22
N PHE A 40 10.22 -2.68 -6.42
CA PHE A 40 9.84 -1.47 -5.71
C PHE A 40 9.61 -0.26 -6.63
N ARG A 41 9.14 -0.49 -7.86
CA ARG A 41 8.73 0.58 -8.77
C ARG A 41 7.27 0.94 -8.50
N ASN A 42 7.01 2.24 -8.35
CA ASN A 42 5.67 2.79 -8.30
C ASN A 42 5.30 3.41 -9.67
N PRO A 43 4.01 3.37 -10.06
CA PRO A 43 2.92 2.65 -9.41
C PRO A 43 2.94 1.14 -9.71
N VAL A 44 2.24 0.37 -8.88
CA VAL A 44 2.01 -1.07 -9.03
C VAL A 44 0.61 -1.31 -9.59
N SER A 45 0.53 -1.99 -10.72
CA SER A 45 -0.76 -2.43 -11.28
C SER A 45 -1.29 -3.62 -10.52
N ILE A 46 -2.56 -3.57 -10.10
CA ILE A 46 -3.19 -4.63 -9.31
C ILE A 46 -4.49 -5.15 -9.96
N SER A 47 -4.66 -6.47 -9.90
CA SER A 47 -5.95 -7.12 -10.13
C SER A 47 -6.64 -7.36 -8.78
N ARG A 48 -7.88 -6.89 -8.63
CA ARG A 48 -8.67 -7.09 -7.40
C ARG A 48 -8.70 -8.57 -6.99
N ASP A 49 -9.01 -9.45 -7.93
CA ASP A 49 -9.24 -10.87 -7.64
C ASP A 49 -7.93 -11.56 -7.21
N GLU A 50 -6.80 -11.12 -7.75
CA GLU A 50 -5.48 -11.61 -7.35
C GLU A 50 -5.08 -11.10 -5.95
N VAL A 51 -5.26 -9.80 -5.69
CA VAL A 51 -4.97 -9.22 -4.37
C VAL A 51 -5.87 -9.85 -3.30
N MET A 52 -7.15 -10.05 -3.57
CA MET A 52 -8.07 -10.75 -2.67
C MET A 52 -7.60 -12.18 -2.36
N ARG A 53 -7.17 -12.94 -3.38
CA ARG A 53 -6.65 -14.31 -3.20
C ARG A 53 -5.39 -14.36 -2.32
N ILE A 54 -4.46 -13.43 -2.51
CA ILE A 54 -3.19 -13.40 -1.76
C ILE A 54 -3.42 -12.89 -0.33
N SER A 55 -4.20 -11.81 -0.15
CA SER A 55 -4.57 -11.25 1.16
C SER A 55 -5.55 -12.11 1.97
N LYS A 56 -6.04 -13.21 1.39
CA LYS A 56 -7.06 -14.09 1.99
C LYS A 56 -8.38 -13.41 2.33
N ILE A 57 -8.65 -12.24 1.76
CA ILE A 57 -9.94 -11.54 1.92
C ILE A 57 -10.93 -12.08 0.88
N ARG A 58 -11.98 -12.75 1.35
CA ARG A 58 -13.04 -13.29 0.47
C ARG A 58 -14.17 -12.29 0.18
N SER A 59 -14.43 -11.39 1.12
CA SER A 59 -15.51 -10.39 0.98
C SER A 59 -15.03 -9.19 0.17
N LYS A 60 -15.72 -8.91 -0.95
CA LYS A 60 -15.49 -7.70 -1.75
C LYS A 60 -15.70 -6.44 -0.92
N ALA A 61 -16.71 -6.41 -0.06
CA ALA A 61 -16.99 -5.26 0.79
C ALA A 61 -15.82 -5.00 1.76
N THR A 62 -15.31 -6.04 2.42
CA THR A 62 -14.16 -5.95 3.31
C THR A 62 -12.90 -5.50 2.56
N TYR A 63 -12.65 -6.04 1.37
CA TYR A 63 -11.52 -5.65 0.53
C TYR A 63 -11.53 -4.14 0.25
N HIS A 64 -12.64 -3.60 -0.28
CA HIS A 64 -12.73 -2.18 -0.62
C HIS A 64 -12.68 -1.29 0.62
N LYS A 65 -13.27 -1.72 1.74
CA LYS A 65 -13.18 -0.98 3.02
C LYS A 65 -11.73 -0.90 3.49
N CYS A 66 -11.03 -2.02 3.55
CA CYS A 66 -9.62 -2.05 3.97
C CYS A 66 -8.73 -1.24 3.02
N LEU A 67 -8.93 -1.33 1.70
CA LEU A 67 -8.15 -0.61 0.71
C LEU A 67 -8.32 0.92 0.86
N LYS A 68 -9.57 1.39 1.02
CA LYS A 68 -9.86 2.80 1.28
C LYS A 68 -9.27 3.27 2.61
N ASN A 69 -9.36 2.46 3.66
CA ASN A 69 -8.78 2.79 4.95
C ASN A 69 -7.26 2.91 4.88
N LEU A 70 -6.57 1.96 4.24
CA LEU A 70 -5.12 2.03 4.02
C LEU A 70 -4.72 3.28 3.22
N HIS A 71 -5.53 3.66 2.24
CA HIS A 71 -5.35 4.91 1.49
C HIS A 71 -5.49 6.14 2.39
N SER A 72 -6.60 6.26 3.10
CA SER A 72 -6.87 7.39 4.00
C SER A 72 -5.87 7.50 5.14
N SER A 73 -5.35 6.38 5.66
CA SER A 73 -4.32 6.34 6.72
C SER A 73 -2.90 6.56 6.19
N GLY A 74 -2.72 6.80 4.88
CA GLY A 74 -1.44 7.14 4.27
C GLY A 74 -0.45 5.97 4.19
N TYR A 75 -0.94 4.72 4.15
CA TYR A 75 -0.11 3.54 3.93
C TYR A 75 0.16 3.29 2.44
N ILE A 76 -0.80 3.69 1.60
CA ILE A 76 -0.75 3.56 0.15
C ILE A 76 -1.47 4.75 -0.49
N ASP A 77 -1.18 5.03 -1.76
CA ASP A 77 -2.06 5.83 -2.62
C ASP A 77 -2.77 4.90 -3.62
N TYR A 78 -4.11 4.81 -3.52
CA TYR A 78 -4.93 3.93 -4.33
C TYR A 78 -5.62 4.72 -5.44
N GLN A 79 -5.33 4.35 -6.68
CA GLN A 79 -5.81 5.00 -7.88
C GLN A 79 -6.72 4.03 -8.65
N PRO A 80 -8.05 4.06 -8.39
CA PRO A 80 -8.98 3.15 -9.05
C PRO A 80 -9.02 3.41 -10.55
N SER A 81 -9.16 2.33 -11.33
CA SER A 81 -9.45 2.42 -12.76
C SER A 81 -10.58 1.48 -13.13
N TYR A 82 -11.47 1.98 -13.98
CA TYR A 82 -12.53 1.20 -14.61
C TYR A 82 -12.14 0.73 -16.02
N ASN A 83 -10.95 1.10 -16.49
CA ASN A 83 -10.44 0.69 -17.79
C ASN A 83 -9.78 -0.71 -17.68
N PRO A 84 -10.30 -1.74 -18.35
CA PRO A 84 -9.76 -3.11 -18.28
C PRO A 84 -8.33 -3.22 -18.81
N PHE A 85 -7.87 -2.30 -19.65
CA PHE A 85 -6.51 -2.29 -20.19
C PHE A 85 -5.49 -1.62 -19.27
N GLN A 86 -5.94 -0.82 -18.30
CA GLN A 86 -5.06 -0.07 -17.40
C GLN A 86 -4.97 -0.69 -16.01
N GLY A 87 -6.06 -1.28 -15.52
CA GLY A 87 -6.15 -1.82 -14.16
C GLY A 87 -6.07 -0.73 -13.08
N SER A 88 -6.48 -1.06 -11.85
CA SER A 88 -6.28 -0.13 -10.73
C SER A 88 -4.80 -0.09 -10.35
N GLN A 89 -4.31 1.07 -9.94
CA GLN A 89 -2.92 1.29 -9.56
C GLN A 89 -2.82 1.55 -8.06
N VAL A 90 -1.72 1.11 -7.46
CA VAL A 90 -1.35 1.39 -6.07
C VAL A 90 0.09 1.91 -6.03
N VAL A 91 0.29 3.06 -5.41
CA VAL A 91 1.62 3.56 -5.04
C VAL A 91 1.85 3.18 -3.58
N MET A 92 2.91 2.41 -3.31
CA MET A 92 3.30 2.10 -1.94
C MET A 92 4.12 3.26 -1.36
N VAL A 93 3.82 3.65 -0.13
CA VAL A 93 4.63 4.62 0.62
C VAL A 93 5.90 3.93 1.11
N ASP A 94 7.06 4.58 0.97
CA ASP A 94 8.34 4.07 1.49
C ASP A 94 8.48 4.46 2.97
N PHE A 95 8.46 3.47 3.87
CA PHE A 95 8.72 3.68 5.30
C PHE A 95 10.16 3.36 5.69
N GLY A 96 10.92 2.69 4.82
CA GLY A 96 12.31 2.30 5.06
C GLY A 96 13.34 3.29 4.51
N GLY A 97 12.90 4.30 3.77
CA GLY A 97 13.72 5.36 3.19
C GLY A 97 14.21 6.35 4.24
N GLU A 98 15.40 6.90 4.01
CA GLU A 98 15.84 8.09 4.74
C GLU A 98 14.87 9.24 4.42
N LEU A 99 14.30 9.84 5.46
CA LEU A 99 13.44 11.02 5.38
C LEU A 99 14.04 12.02 4.38
N LYS A 100 13.39 12.22 3.23
CA LYS A 100 13.62 13.45 2.47
C LYS A 100 12.99 14.57 3.28
N VAL A 101 13.81 15.21 4.11
CA VAL A 101 13.54 16.52 4.71
C VAL A 101 13.01 17.42 3.60
N GLY A 102 11.93 18.14 3.92
CA GLY A 102 11.05 18.83 2.98
C GLY A 102 11.78 19.53 1.83
N GLN A 103 11.24 19.38 0.62
CA GLN A 103 11.49 20.34 -0.44
C GLN A 103 10.88 21.68 0.01
N GLN A 104 11.68 22.49 0.69
CA GLN A 104 11.40 23.91 0.83
C GLN A 104 11.21 24.48 -0.58
N GLN A 105 10.08 25.15 -0.76
CA GLN A 105 9.75 25.95 -1.92
C GLN A 105 10.96 26.80 -2.33
N ARG A 106 11.55 26.47 -3.48
CA ARG A 106 12.39 27.40 -4.21
C ARG A 106 11.46 28.43 -4.85
N ASN A 107 11.05 29.42 -4.06
CA ASN A 107 10.53 30.66 -4.62
C ASN A 107 11.72 31.40 -5.23
N LYS A 108 11.69 31.57 -6.55
CA LYS A 108 12.37 32.66 -7.25
C LYS A 108 11.43 33.84 -7.32
#